data_AF-M3B2U7-F1
#
_entry.id   AF-M3B2U7-F1
#
_cell.length_a   1.000
_cell.length_b   1.000
_cell.length_c   1.000
_cell.angle_alpha   90.00
_cell.angle_beta   90.00
_cell.angle_gamma   90.00
#
_symmetry.space_group_name_H-M   'P 1'
#
loop_
_entity.id
_entity.type
_entity.pdbx_description
1 polymer ?
#
loop_
_entity_poly.entity_id
_entity_poly.type
_entity_poly.pdbx_seq_one_letter_code
_entity_poly.pdbx_strand_id
1 'polypeptide(L)' 'MGDEEAKTASALLMSAGLHGHKYAIDAAVAETALRQRRPVVMLTSGVDDMTKLCGDRIRLIAV' A
#
# COMPACT_ATOMS: atom_id res chain seq x y z
N MET A 1 4.70 5.88 18.48
CA MET A 1 3.44 5.42 17.85
C MET A 1 3.63 5.59 16.35
N GLY A 2 3.53 4.52 15.54
CA GLY A 2 3.77 4.57 14.10
C GLY A 2 5.04 3.87 13.58
N ASP A 3 5.92 3.36 14.45
CA ASP A 3 7.23 2.82 14.03
C ASP A 3 7.09 1.46 13.31
N GLU A 4 6.20 0.59 13.81
CA GLU A 4 5.95 -0.70 13.16
C GLU A 4 5.18 -0.54 11.85
N GLU A 5 4.26 0.43 11.78
CA GLU A 5 3.57 0.81 10.55
C GLU A 5 4.58 1.35 9.51
N ALA A 6 5.51 2.21 9.93
CA ALA A 6 6.56 2.75 9.07
C ALA A 6 7.51 1.65 8.56
N LYS A 7 7.92 0.70 9.43
CA LYS A 7 8.73 -0.46 9.03
C LYS A 7 8.00 -1.35 8.04
N THR A 8 6.71 -1.59 8.25
CA THR A 8 5.89 -2.41 7.37
C THR A 8 5.71 -1.74 6.00
N ALA A 9 5.42 -0.44 5.97
CA ALA A 9 5.36 0.33 4.73
C ALA A 9 6.71 0.33 3.98
N SER A 10 7.82 0.49 4.70
CA SER A 10 9.17 0.37 4.13
C SER A 10 9.43 -1.02 3.54
N ALA A 11 9.01 -2.09 4.22
CA ALA A 11 9.12 -3.45 3.71
C ALA A 11 8.28 -3.68 2.44
N LEU A 12 7.09 -3.06 2.33
CA LEU A 12 6.29 -3.09 1.10
C LEU A 12 7.04 -2.43 -0.06
N LEU A 13 7.67 -1.28 0.15
CA LEU A 13 8.48 -0.61 -0.86
C LEU A 13 9.65 -1.47 -1.32
N MET A 14 10.39 -2.05 -0.37
CA MET A 14 11.55 -2.90 -0.66
C MET A 14 11.15 -4.15 -1.45
N SER A 15 10.05 -4.81 -1.05
CA SER A 15 9.57 -6.01 -1.74
C SER A 15 9.04 -5.72 -3.15
N ALA A 16 8.45 -4.54 -3.36
CA ALA A 16 8.01 -4.09 -4.68
C ALA A 16 9.12 -3.45 -5.54
N GLY A 17 10.32 -3.25 -5.00
CA GLY A 17 11.42 -2.55 -5.69
C GLY A 17 11.14 -1.08 -5.98
N LEU A 18 10.32 -0.42 -5.15
CA LEU A 18 9.86 0.96 -5.36
C LEU A 18 10.65 1.96 -4.51
N HIS A 19 10.94 3.12 -5.10
CA HIS A 19 11.68 4.18 -4.42
C HIS A 19 10.82 4.92 -3.40
N GLY A 20 11.27 4.98 -2.14
CA GLY A 20 10.49 5.59 -1.06
C GLY A 20 10.17 7.07 -1.27
N HIS A 21 11.06 7.87 -1.86
CA HIS A 21 10.79 9.28 -2.12
C HIS A 21 9.61 9.51 -3.11
N LYS A 22 9.27 8.50 -3.91
CA LYS A 22 8.16 8.55 -4.86
C LYS A 22 6.90 7.87 -4.33
N TYR A 23 7.06 6.81 -3.53
CA TYR A 23 5.96 5.89 -3.16
C TYR A 23 5.68 5.80 -1.65
N ALA A 24 6.30 6.65 -0.81
CA ALA A 24 6.13 6.55 0.65
C ALA A 24 4.67 6.67 1.11
N ILE A 25 3.90 7.57 0.50
CA ILE A 25 2.48 7.74 0.84
C ILE A 25 1.69 6.50 0.38
N ASP A 26 1.92 6.03 -0.85
CA ASP A 26 1.25 4.83 -1.36
C ASP A 26 1.53 3.61 -0.46
N ALA A 27 2.76 3.45 0.01
CA ALA A 27 3.15 2.37 0.91
C ALA A 27 2.50 2.47 2.29
N ALA A 28 2.36 3.68 2.84
CA ALA A 28 1.63 3.90 4.09
C ALA A 28 0.13 3.58 3.93
N VAL A 29 -0.48 3.98 2.82
CA VAL A 29 -1.87 3.66 2.49
C VAL A 29 -2.06 2.15 2.28
N ALA A 30 -1.13 1.48 1.59
CA ALA A 30 -1.11 0.04 1.40
C ALA A 30 -0.99 -0.70 2.74
N GLU A 31 -0.06 -0.30 3.61
CA GLU A 31 0.09 -0.86 4.97
C GLU A 31 -1.23 -0.74 5.73
N THR A 32 -1.81 0.46 5.76
CA THR A 32 -3.04 0.72 6.51
C THR A 32 -4.19 -0.13 6.00
N ALA A 33 -4.34 -0.27 4.67
CA ALA A 33 -5.36 -1.10 4.05
C ALA A 33 -5.16 -2.59 4.33
N LEU A 34 -3.92 -3.08 4.24
CA LEU A 34 -3.58 -4.49 4.46
C LEU A 34 -3.75 -4.93 5.93
N ARG A 35 -3.62 -4.00 6.88
CA ARG A 35 -3.83 -4.25 8.30
C ARG A 35 -5.31 -4.31 8.71
N GLN A 36 -6.23 -3.80 7.89
CA GLN A 36 -7.66 -3.85 8.22
C GLN A 36 -8.23 -5.28 8.15
N ARG A 37 -9.27 -5.54 8.94
CA ARG A 37 -10.07 -6.76 8.80
C ARG A 37 -10.80 -6.73 7.46
N ARG A 38 -10.73 -7.83 6.73
CA ARG A 38 -11.33 -7.98 5.39
C ARG A 38 -12.86 -8.10 5.46
N PRO A 39 -13.58 -7.63 4.43
CA PRO A 39 -13.08 -7.12 3.13
C PRO A 39 -12.70 -5.63 3.13
N VAL A 40 -11.75 -5.24 2.26
CA VAL A 40 -11.29 -3.85 2.07
C VAL A 40 -11.36 -3.48 0.59
N VAL A 41 -11.86 -2.28 0.31
CA VAL A 41 -11.91 -1.68 -1.04
C VAL A 41 -11.15 -0.35 -1.01
N MET A 42 -10.36 -0.08 -2.03
CA MET A 42 -9.62 1.17 -2.19
C MET A 42 -10.01 1.86 -3.50
N LEU A 43 -10.47 3.10 -3.39
CA LEU A 43 -10.69 3.99 -4.53
C LEU A 43 -9.39 4.73 -4.79
N THR A 44 -8.83 4.64 -6.01
CA THR A 44 -7.58 5.31 -6.34
C THR A 44 -7.45 5.54 -7.84
N SER A 45 -6.85 6.67 -8.23
CA SER A 45 -6.41 6.90 -9.61
C SER A 45 -5.10 6.18 -9.92
N GLY A 46 -4.28 5.89 -8.89
CA GLY A 46 -3.00 5.19 -8.99
C GLY A 46 -3.14 3.66 -8.93
N VAL A 47 -4.01 3.08 -9.74
CA VAL A 47 -4.31 1.63 -9.69
C VAL A 47 -3.06 0.78 -9.88
N ASP A 48 -2.19 1.12 -10.82
CA ASP A 48 -0.97 0.35 -11.10
C ASP A 48 -0.01 0.34 -9.91
N ASP A 49 0.11 1.48 -9.21
CA ASP A 49 1.02 1.60 -8.08
C ASP A 49 0.46 0.86 -6.85
N MET A 50 -0.84 0.96 -6.60
CA MET A 50 -1.48 0.20 -5.52
C MET A 50 -1.54 -1.29 -5.82
N THR A 51 -1.58 -1.70 -7.09
CA THR A 51 -1.47 -3.12 -7.49
C THR A 51 -0.10 -3.69 -7.12
N LYS A 52 0.99 -2.93 -7.36
CA LYS A 52 2.36 -3.36 -6.99
C LYS A 52 2.52 -3.56 -5.48
N LEU A 53 1.91 -2.68 -4.67
CA LEU A 53 2.08 -2.69 -3.21
C LEU A 53 1.11 -3.66 -2.50
N CYS A 54 -0.14 -3.73 -2.94
CA CYS A 54 -1.17 -4.55 -2.29
C CYS A 54 -1.22 -5.97 -2.85
N GLY A 55 -0.84 -6.17 -4.12
CA GLY A 55 -1.19 -7.37 -4.87
C GLY A 55 -2.71 -7.57 -4.92
N ASP A 56 -3.15 -8.82 -5.04
CA ASP A 56 -4.59 -9.17 -5.13
C ASP A 56 -5.31 -9.11 -3.77
N ARG A 57 -4.67 -8.55 -2.74
CA ARG A 57 -5.17 -8.58 -1.37
C ARG A 57 -6.23 -7.52 -1.07
N ILE A 58 -6.28 -6.47 -1.88
CA ILE A 58 -7.20 -5.33 -1.74
C ILE A 58 -7.94 -5.17 -3.05
N ARG A 59 -9.26 -4.99 -2.99
CA ARG A 59 -10.05 -4.70 -4.19
C ARG A 59 -9.84 -3.23 -4.57
N LEU A 60 -9.27 -2.98 -5.74
CA LEU A 60 -9.04 -1.64 -6.27
C LEU A 60 -10.19 -1.21 -7.19
N ILE A 61 -10.55 0.08 -7.12
CA ILE A 61 -11.50 0.73 -8.03
C ILE A 61 -10.85 2.01 -8.54
N ALA A 62 -10.76 2.15 -9.86
CA ALA A 62 -10.27 3.35 -10.51
C ALA A 62 -11.23 4.53 -10.30
N VAL A 63 -10.69 5.72 -10.03
CA VAL A 63 -11.42 7.00 -9.96
C VAL A 63 -10.71 8.08 -10.76
#